data_AF-A0A7J7QNK0-F1
#
_entry.id   AF-A0A7J7QNK0-F1
#
_cell.length_a   1.000
_cell.length_b   1.000
_cell.length_c   1.000
_cell.angle_alpha   90.00
_cell.angle_beta   90.00
_cell.angle_gamma   90.00
#
_symmetry.space_group_name_H-M   'P 1'
#
loop_
_entity.id
_entity.type
_entity.pdbx_description
1 polymer ?
#
loop_
_entity_poly.entity_id
_entity_poly.type
_entity_poly.pdbx_seq_one_letter_code
_entity_poly.pdbx_strand_id
1 'polypeptide(L)'
;MSHPHLASLGQCCCHVAVQFAAERLAEHLDLCGIQKEALSSKARLSLQRLASIASKLQLAEARPELVLAAWAALLVKESKAAAMLHKLQQGVDSLALKKAAAQAEAQVLQQGLVDVQSQQRRWRDKVSEQVKSTGQIRVKEQEYCRTQAKYQRRLAANGFTPESRTMLMQKPAVSLGDHACSAGAKHSQVAEMQQRLAELQAKLAGYHHLPASMLGAQMMLQQASERLAEKQARLQSRLAEIDG
;
A
#
# COMPACT_ATOMS: atom_id res chain seq x y z
N MET A 1 -6.60 -26.14 32.76
CA MET A 1 -6.79 -27.47 33.38
C MET A 1 -5.48 -28.21 33.26
N SER A 2 -4.85 -28.46 34.40
CA SER A 2 -3.46 -28.90 34.55
C SER A 2 -3.42 -30.42 34.49
N HIS A 3 -2.61 -31.01 33.61
CA HIS A 3 -2.36 -32.45 33.55
C HIS A 3 -1.26 -32.84 34.57
N PRO A 4 -1.55 -33.55 35.68
CA PRO A 4 -0.54 -33.99 36.64
C PRO A 4 0.01 -35.40 36.36
N HIS A 5 -0.59 -36.15 35.42
CA HIS A 5 -0.32 -37.59 35.26
C HIS A 5 0.90 -37.94 34.38
N LEU A 6 1.45 -37.01 33.61
CA LEU A 6 2.66 -37.27 32.81
C LEU A 6 3.96 -37.16 33.61
N ALA A 7 3.94 -36.49 34.77
CA ALA A 7 5.12 -36.34 35.62
C ALA A 7 5.43 -37.60 36.45
N SER A 8 4.40 -38.33 36.91
CA SER A 8 4.60 -39.52 37.76
C SER A 8 5.13 -40.74 36.99
N LEU A 9 4.74 -40.89 35.72
CA LEU A 9 5.23 -41.97 34.86
C LEU A 9 6.70 -41.76 34.44
N GLY A 10 7.10 -40.51 34.17
CA GLY A 10 8.50 -40.17 33.91
C GLY A 10 9.42 -40.41 35.12
N GLN A 11 8.91 -40.21 36.34
CA GLN A 11 9.65 -40.43 37.59
C GLN A 11 9.95 -41.91 37.86
N CYS A 12 9.03 -42.84 37.56
CA CYS A 12 9.27 -44.27 37.74
C CYS A 12 10.34 -44.81 36.77
N CYS A 13 10.30 -44.45 35.49
CA CYS A 13 11.27 -44.93 34.50
C CYS A 13 12.69 -44.43 34.78
N CYS A 14 12.84 -43.19 35.23
CA CYS A 14 14.16 -42.66 35.55
C CYS A 14 14.73 -43.25 36.86
N HIS A 15 13.91 -43.61 37.84
CA HIS A 15 14.39 -44.33 39.03
C HIS A 15 14.91 -45.73 38.69
N VAL A 16 14.18 -46.48 37.85
CA VAL A 16 14.60 -47.82 37.40
C VAL A 16 15.88 -47.76 36.58
N ALA A 17 16.02 -46.78 35.68
CA ALA A 17 17.23 -46.59 34.89
C ALA A 17 18.45 -46.19 35.75
N VAL A 18 18.24 -45.38 36.79
CA VAL A 18 19.29 -44.98 37.74
C VAL A 18 19.73 -46.16 38.61
N GLN A 19 18.79 -47.01 39.05
CA GLN A 19 19.09 -48.21 39.81
C GLN A 19 19.89 -49.21 38.98
N PHE A 20 19.48 -49.47 37.74
CA PHE A 20 20.19 -50.36 36.82
C PHE A 20 21.61 -49.86 36.49
N ALA A 21 21.78 -48.55 36.28
CA ALA A 21 23.10 -47.95 36.07
C ALA A 21 23.97 -48.00 37.35
N ALA A 22 23.37 -47.87 38.53
CA ALA A 22 24.08 -48.00 39.81
C ALA A 22 24.51 -49.46 40.09
N GLU A 23 23.71 -50.43 39.65
CA GLU A 23 24.04 -51.86 39.73
C GLU A 23 25.18 -52.23 38.79
N ARG A 24 25.15 -51.81 37.51
CA ARG A 24 26.28 -51.99 36.59
C ARG A 24 27.59 -51.36 37.09
N LEU A 25 27.51 -50.21 37.75
CA LEU A 25 28.70 -49.58 38.33
C LEU A 25 29.21 -50.28 39.58
N ALA A 26 28.32 -50.90 40.36
CA ALA A 26 28.72 -51.76 41.47
C ALA A 26 29.42 -53.02 40.96
N GLU A 27 28.94 -53.64 39.86
CA GLU A 27 29.59 -54.81 39.23
C GLU A 27 31.04 -54.50 38.78
N HIS A 28 31.29 -53.30 38.26
CA HIS A 28 32.64 -52.87 37.91
C HIS A 28 33.56 -52.64 39.12
N LEU A 29 33.00 -52.21 40.26
CA LEU A 29 33.76 -52.07 41.51
C LEU A 29 34.05 -53.44 42.15
N ASP A 30 33.12 -54.38 42.02
CA ASP A 30 33.31 -55.76 42.47
C ASP A 30 34.44 -56.44 41.65
N LEU A 31 34.55 -56.16 40.35
CA LEU A 31 35.68 -56.58 39.50
C LEU A 31 37.03 -55.97 39.93
N CYS A 32 37.02 -54.81 40.60
CA CYS A 32 38.20 -54.19 41.20
C CYS A 32 38.45 -54.64 42.65
N GLY A 33 37.67 -55.61 43.17
CA GLY A 33 37.81 -56.15 44.52
C GLY A 33 37.17 -55.31 45.63
N ILE A 34 36.39 -54.28 45.29
CA ILE A 34 35.70 -53.42 46.26
C ILE A 34 34.23 -53.84 46.32
N GLN A 35 33.88 -54.61 47.35
CA GLN A 35 32.52 -55.08 47.53
C GLN A 35 31.54 -53.92 47.79
N LYS A 36 30.39 -53.94 47.09
CA LYS A 36 29.28 -52.98 47.26
C LYS A 36 28.86 -52.78 48.73
N GLU A 37 28.96 -53.85 49.53
CA GLU A 37 28.59 -53.85 50.95
C GLU A 37 29.60 -53.10 51.84
N ALA A 38 30.88 -53.07 51.45
CA ALA A 38 31.95 -52.37 52.16
C ALA A 38 31.98 -50.85 51.90
N LEU A 39 31.16 -50.35 50.97
CA LEU A 39 31.09 -48.93 50.65
C LEU A 39 30.40 -48.13 51.77
N SER A 40 31.04 -47.05 52.21
CA SER A 40 30.42 -46.06 53.10
C SER A 40 29.15 -45.45 52.50
N SER A 41 28.24 -44.97 53.34
CA SER A 41 26.99 -44.29 52.90
C SER A 41 27.26 -43.13 51.93
N LYS A 42 28.37 -42.41 52.15
CA LYS A 42 28.83 -41.31 51.30
C LYS A 42 29.27 -41.80 49.91
N ALA A 43 29.97 -42.94 49.86
CA ALA A 43 30.41 -43.57 48.61
C ALA A 43 29.22 -44.14 47.80
N ARG A 44 28.22 -44.71 48.48
CA ARG A 44 26.97 -45.17 47.84
C ARG A 44 26.18 -44.00 47.23
N LEU A 45 26.09 -42.87 47.93
CA LEU A 45 25.44 -41.65 47.41
C LEU A 45 26.18 -41.07 46.20
N SER A 46 27.53 -41.05 46.19
CA SER A 46 28.29 -40.58 45.03
C SER A 46 28.12 -41.51 43.81
N LEU A 47 28.05 -42.82 44.02
CA LEU A 47 27.76 -43.79 42.95
C LEU A 47 26.37 -43.60 42.36
N GLN A 48 25.34 -43.43 43.20
CA GLN A 48 23.99 -43.14 42.71
C GLN A 48 23.93 -41.82 41.94
N ARG A 49 24.66 -40.79 42.38
CA ARG A 49 24.76 -39.52 41.64
C ARG A 49 25.44 -39.72 40.29
N LEU A 50 26.57 -40.44 40.23
CA LEU A 50 27.27 -40.74 38.98
C LEU A 50 26.41 -41.59 38.04
N ALA A 51 25.71 -42.60 38.56
CA ALA A 51 24.76 -43.42 37.81
C ALA A 51 23.62 -42.56 37.22
N SER A 52 23.10 -41.60 37.99
CA SER A 52 22.06 -40.70 37.52
C SER A 52 22.53 -39.72 36.45
N ILE A 53 23.79 -39.29 36.52
CA ILE A 53 24.40 -38.42 35.51
C ILE A 53 24.69 -39.24 34.25
N ALA A 54 25.24 -40.44 34.39
CA ALA A 54 25.52 -41.35 33.29
C ALA A 54 24.23 -41.78 32.55
N SER A 55 23.13 -42.04 33.27
CA SER A 55 21.85 -42.39 32.64
C SER A 55 21.26 -41.21 31.87
N LYS A 56 21.35 -39.99 32.41
CA LYS A 56 20.91 -38.75 31.72
C LYS A 56 21.75 -38.46 30.49
N LEU A 57 23.03 -38.78 30.53
CA LEU A 57 23.96 -38.64 29.41
C LEU A 57 23.96 -39.86 28.47
N GLN A 58 23.16 -40.90 28.77
CA GLN A 58 23.06 -42.16 28.01
C GLN A 58 24.42 -42.85 27.79
N LEU A 59 25.29 -42.82 28.79
CA LEU A 59 26.63 -43.42 28.73
C LEU A 59 26.59 -44.91 29.07
N ALA A 60 27.22 -45.74 28.23
CA ALA A 60 27.33 -47.18 28.44
C ALA A 60 28.34 -47.55 29.54
N GLU A 61 29.31 -46.68 29.84
CA GLU A 61 30.30 -46.84 30.92
C GLU A 61 30.41 -45.52 31.69
N ALA A 62 30.31 -45.55 33.03
CA ALA A 62 30.47 -44.33 33.84
C ALA A 62 31.92 -44.13 34.27
N ARG A 63 32.81 -44.00 33.28
CA ARG A 63 34.16 -43.47 33.51
C ARG A 63 34.06 -41.95 33.66
N PRO A 64 34.78 -41.33 34.61
CA PRO A 64 34.72 -39.88 34.83
C PRO A 64 35.12 -39.09 33.57
N GLU A 65 36.06 -39.60 32.79
CA GLU A 65 36.49 -39.00 31.51
C GLU A 65 35.37 -38.95 30.47
N LEU A 66 34.58 -40.03 30.34
CA LEU A 66 33.46 -40.11 29.40
C LEU A 66 32.30 -39.21 29.83
N VAL A 67 32.05 -39.12 31.14
CA VAL A 67 31.04 -38.22 31.71
C VAL A 67 31.41 -36.76 31.44
N LEU A 68 32.67 -36.38 31.66
CA LEU A 68 33.15 -35.02 31.39
C LEU A 68 33.13 -34.71 29.88
N ALA A 69 33.52 -35.64 29.02
CA ALA A 69 33.46 -35.47 27.57
C ALA A 69 32.02 -35.31 27.06
N ALA A 70 31.08 -36.13 27.54
CA ALA A 70 29.67 -36.03 27.19
C ALA A 70 29.04 -34.72 27.70
N TRP A 71 29.40 -34.29 28.90
CA TRP A 71 28.95 -33.01 29.46
C TRP A 71 29.48 -31.82 28.66
N ALA A 72 30.77 -31.84 28.29
CA ALA A 72 31.36 -30.81 27.42
C ALA A 72 30.68 -30.79 26.04
N ALA A 73 30.39 -31.95 25.45
CA ALA A 73 29.66 -32.03 24.18
C ALA A 73 28.23 -31.47 24.30
N LEU A 74 27.56 -31.67 25.43
CA LEU A 74 26.23 -31.12 25.71
C LEU A 74 26.26 -29.60 25.87
N LEU A 75 27.23 -29.05 26.59
CA LEU A 75 27.44 -27.59 26.70
C LEU A 75 27.73 -26.94 25.33
N VAL A 76 28.50 -27.60 24.47
CA VAL A 76 28.73 -27.12 23.10
C VAL A 76 27.43 -27.13 22.29
N LYS A 77 26.56 -28.13 22.48
CA LYS A 77 25.23 -28.16 21.82
C LYS A 77 24.31 -27.06 22.37
N GLU A 78 24.28 -26.85 23.69
CA GLU A 78 23.49 -25.80 24.32
C GLU A 78 23.92 -24.40 23.88
N SER A 79 25.22 -24.12 23.86
CA SER A 79 25.74 -22.84 23.36
C SER A 79 25.40 -22.61 21.88
N LYS A 80 25.48 -23.64 21.03
CA LYS A 80 25.01 -23.56 19.64
C LYS A 80 23.51 -23.30 19.53
N ALA A 81 22.70 -23.99 20.35
CA ALA A 81 21.26 -23.78 20.39
C ALA A 81 20.91 -22.36 20.85
N ALA A 82 21.56 -21.85 21.89
CA ALA A 82 21.40 -20.48 22.37
C ALA A 82 21.79 -19.45 21.29
N ALA A 83 22.90 -19.67 20.58
CA ALA A 83 23.30 -18.81 19.46
C ALA A 83 22.28 -18.82 18.32
N MET A 84 21.69 -19.98 17.99
CA MET A 84 20.62 -20.06 16.99
C MET A 84 19.34 -19.38 17.47
N LEU A 85 18.94 -19.55 18.73
CA LEU A 85 17.78 -18.86 19.31
C LEU A 85 17.97 -17.35 19.27
N HIS A 86 19.15 -16.84 19.59
CA HIS A 86 19.43 -15.41 19.50
C HIS A 86 19.34 -14.88 18.06
N LYS A 87 19.85 -15.62 17.07
CA LYS A 87 19.70 -15.26 15.65
C LYS A 87 18.23 -15.27 15.20
N LEU A 88 17.47 -16.27 15.62
CA LEU A 88 16.03 -16.33 15.34
C LEU A 88 15.28 -15.16 15.98
N GLN A 89 15.62 -14.81 17.23
CA GLN A 89 15.02 -13.68 17.93
C GLN A 89 15.31 -12.36 17.21
N GLN A 90 16.56 -12.12 16.79
CA GLN A 90 16.91 -10.96 15.96
C GLN A 90 16.14 -10.93 14.65
N GLY A 91 15.95 -12.10 14.01
CA GLY A 91 15.11 -12.24 12.83
C GLY A 91 13.65 -11.84 13.09
N VAL A 92 13.06 -12.33 14.18
CA VAL A 92 11.69 -11.99 14.60
C VAL A 92 11.55 -10.51 14.88
N ASP A 93 12.48 -9.91 15.61
CA ASP A 93 12.45 -8.48 15.93
C ASP A 93 12.55 -7.62 14.66
N SER A 94 13.41 -8.02 13.71
CA SER A 94 13.52 -7.33 12.41
C SER A 94 12.22 -7.43 11.58
N LEU A 95 11.53 -8.58 11.63
CA LEU A 95 10.25 -8.77 10.96
C LEU A 95 9.13 -7.98 11.64
N ALA A 96 9.15 -7.87 12.97
CA ALA A 96 8.21 -7.06 13.73
C ALA A 96 8.33 -5.57 13.37
N LEU A 97 9.57 -5.06 13.26
CA LEU A 97 9.82 -3.69 12.81
C LEU A 97 9.33 -3.45 11.38
N LYS A 98 9.63 -4.37 10.45
CA LYS A 98 9.14 -4.28 9.06
C LYS A 98 7.62 -4.32 8.98
N LYS A 99 6.97 -5.17 9.79
CA LYS A 99 5.51 -5.23 9.87
C LYS A 99 4.93 -3.92 10.39
N ALA A 100 5.51 -3.33 11.44
CA ALA A 100 5.06 -2.04 11.97
C ALA A 100 5.20 -0.92 10.94
N ALA A 101 6.33 -0.87 10.21
CA ALA A 101 6.53 0.10 9.13
C ALA A 101 5.49 -0.06 8.01
N ALA A 102 5.28 -1.29 7.52
CA ALA A 102 4.27 -1.57 6.49
C ALA A 102 2.84 -1.23 6.95
N GLN A 103 2.54 -1.44 8.24
CA GLN A 103 1.25 -1.05 8.82
C GLN A 103 1.08 0.47 8.88
N ALA A 104 2.13 1.22 9.22
CA ALA A 104 2.09 2.68 9.19
C ALA A 104 1.89 3.21 7.76
N GLU A 105 2.62 2.66 6.78
CA GLU A 105 2.44 3.00 5.36
C GLU A 105 1.02 2.71 4.88
N ALA A 106 0.47 1.55 5.24
CA ALA A 106 -0.91 1.19 4.89
C ALA A 106 -1.93 2.16 5.49
N GLN A 107 -1.73 2.63 6.73
CA GLN A 107 -2.61 3.63 7.35
C GLN A 107 -2.55 4.98 6.63
N VAL A 108 -1.34 5.43 6.23
CA VAL A 108 -1.18 6.66 5.44
C VAL A 108 -1.88 6.55 4.09
N LEU A 109 -1.72 5.42 3.40
CA LEU A 109 -2.40 5.18 2.12
C LEU A 109 -3.93 5.12 2.28
N GLN A 110 -4.44 4.53 3.36
CA GLN A 110 -5.87 4.52 3.66
C GLN A 110 -6.42 5.92 3.91
N GLN A 111 -5.69 6.76 4.66
CA GLN A 111 -6.06 8.16 4.85
C GLN A 111 -6.07 8.93 3.52
N GLY A 112 -5.02 8.76 2.71
CA GLY A 112 -4.96 9.37 1.38
C GLY A 112 -6.11 8.94 0.46
N LEU A 113 -6.53 7.66 0.51
CA LEU A 113 -7.70 7.19 -0.23
C LEU A 113 -8.99 7.85 0.24
N VAL A 114 -9.19 8.03 1.55
CA VAL A 114 -10.36 8.73 2.09
C VAL A 114 -10.39 10.19 1.63
N ASP A 115 -9.24 10.87 1.65
CA ASP A 115 -9.12 12.24 1.18
C ASP A 115 -9.45 12.38 -0.31
N VAL A 116 -8.87 11.52 -1.16
CA VAL A 116 -9.18 11.49 -2.60
C VAL A 116 -10.66 11.19 -2.85
N GLN A 117 -11.26 10.25 -2.12
CA GLN A 117 -12.69 9.97 -2.23
C GLN A 117 -13.55 11.17 -1.82
N SER A 118 -13.16 11.89 -0.75
CA SER A 118 -13.88 13.09 -0.31
C SER A 118 -13.80 14.21 -1.36
N GLN A 119 -12.61 14.40 -1.97
CA GLN A 119 -12.42 15.35 -3.06
C GLN A 119 -13.24 14.96 -4.29
N GLN A 120 -13.26 13.67 -4.65
CA GLN A 120 -14.06 13.16 -5.76
C GLN A 120 -15.56 13.44 -5.56
N ARG A 121 -16.08 13.27 -4.34
CA ARG A 121 -17.47 13.61 -4.01
C ARG A 121 -17.73 15.10 -4.17
N ARG A 122 -16.88 15.96 -3.59
CA ARG A 122 -16.99 17.42 -3.73
C ARG A 122 -16.98 17.87 -5.20
N TRP A 123 -16.11 17.30 -6.02
CA TRP A 123 -16.06 17.61 -7.45
C TRP A 123 -17.29 17.12 -8.19
N ARG A 124 -17.79 15.91 -7.86
CA ARG A 124 -19.04 15.40 -8.42
C ARG A 124 -20.22 16.31 -8.12
N ASP A 125 -20.30 16.82 -6.89
CA ASP A 125 -21.36 17.73 -6.47
C ASP A 125 -21.29 19.06 -7.23
N LYS A 126 -20.10 19.67 -7.30
CA LYS A 126 -19.87 20.89 -8.09
C LYS A 126 -20.22 20.73 -9.57
N VAL A 127 -19.81 19.60 -10.17
CA VAL A 127 -20.16 19.30 -11.58
C VAL A 127 -21.66 19.14 -11.72
N SER A 128 -22.34 18.47 -10.78
CA SER A 128 -23.79 18.31 -10.81
C SER A 128 -24.54 19.66 -10.71
N GLU A 129 -24.04 20.60 -9.90
CA GLU A 129 -24.58 21.95 -9.79
C GLU A 129 -24.36 22.75 -11.07
N GLN A 130 -23.16 22.66 -11.67
CA GLN A 130 -22.88 23.29 -12.95
C GLN A 130 -23.79 22.73 -14.07
N VAL A 131 -24.03 21.42 -14.09
CA VAL A 131 -24.97 20.81 -15.05
C VAL A 131 -26.40 21.33 -14.85
N LYS A 132 -26.86 21.50 -13.60
CA LYS A 132 -28.17 22.10 -13.31
C LYS A 132 -28.26 23.56 -13.79
N SER A 133 -27.25 24.37 -13.49
CA SER A 133 -27.22 25.79 -13.89
C SER A 133 -27.15 25.97 -15.41
N THR A 134 -26.34 25.18 -16.11
CA THR A 134 -26.26 25.19 -17.58
C THR A 134 -27.56 24.68 -18.21
N GLY A 135 -28.23 23.70 -17.58
CA GLY A 135 -29.58 23.27 -17.95
C GLY A 135 -30.60 24.41 -17.89
N GLN A 136 -30.59 25.22 -16.81
CA GLN A 136 -31.48 26.38 -16.68
C GLN A 136 -31.20 27.45 -17.75
N ILE A 137 -29.92 27.72 -18.06
CA ILE A 137 -29.54 28.66 -19.12
C ILE A 137 -30.08 28.17 -20.48
N ARG A 138 -29.91 26.88 -20.79
CA ARG A 138 -30.43 26.29 -22.03
C ARG A 138 -31.95 26.41 -22.16
N VAL A 139 -32.70 26.25 -21.06
CA VAL A 139 -34.16 26.45 -21.08
C VAL A 139 -34.50 27.91 -21.42
N LYS A 140 -33.83 28.88 -20.80
CA LYS A 140 -34.02 30.30 -21.09
C LYS A 140 -33.67 30.64 -22.55
N GLU A 141 -32.56 30.11 -23.06
CA GLU A 141 -32.18 30.27 -24.47
C GLU A 141 -33.28 29.76 -25.41
N GLN A 142 -33.85 28.59 -25.13
CA GLN A 142 -34.97 28.06 -25.91
C GLN A 142 -36.22 28.95 -25.84
N GLU A 143 -36.53 29.52 -24.68
CA GLU A 143 -37.63 30.49 -24.52
C GLU A 143 -37.38 31.76 -25.33
N TYR A 144 -36.17 32.33 -25.30
CA TYR A 144 -35.79 33.47 -26.13
C TYR A 144 -35.91 33.14 -27.62
N CYS A 145 -35.40 32.00 -28.07
CA CYS A 145 -35.56 31.56 -29.46
C CYS A 145 -37.03 31.42 -29.87
N ARG A 146 -37.88 30.85 -29.00
CA ARG A 146 -39.33 30.73 -29.25
C ARG A 146 -40.01 32.10 -29.34
N THR A 147 -39.68 33.03 -28.46
CA THR A 147 -40.26 34.39 -28.49
C THR A 147 -39.79 35.16 -29.73
N GLN A 148 -38.50 35.08 -30.07
CA GLN A 148 -37.96 35.67 -31.29
C GLN A 148 -38.65 35.11 -32.54
N ALA A 149 -38.83 33.80 -32.64
CA ALA A 149 -39.57 33.18 -33.75
C ALA A 149 -41.04 33.66 -33.80
N LYS A 150 -41.71 33.84 -32.66
CA LYS A 150 -43.07 34.42 -32.61
C LYS A 150 -43.09 35.85 -33.13
N TYR A 151 -42.14 36.70 -32.72
CA TYR A 151 -42.04 38.08 -33.22
C TYR A 151 -41.71 38.14 -34.71
N GLN A 152 -40.78 37.31 -35.19
CA GLN A 152 -40.47 37.19 -36.62
C GLN A 152 -41.70 36.79 -37.44
N ARG A 153 -42.50 35.81 -36.96
CA ARG A 153 -43.76 35.43 -37.62
C ARG A 153 -44.79 36.56 -37.63
N ARG A 154 -44.92 37.32 -36.54
CA ARG A 154 -45.83 38.49 -36.48
C ARG A 154 -45.39 39.61 -37.41
N LEU A 155 -44.10 39.88 -37.49
CA LEU A 155 -43.52 40.85 -38.43
C LEU A 155 -43.77 40.42 -39.87
N ALA A 156 -43.51 39.15 -40.21
CA ALA A 156 -43.79 38.60 -41.54
C ALA A 156 -45.29 38.65 -41.89
N ALA A 157 -46.19 38.34 -40.94
CA ALA A 157 -47.64 38.41 -41.13
C ALA A 157 -48.14 39.85 -41.35
N ASN A 158 -47.46 40.84 -40.78
CA ASN A 158 -47.73 42.26 -41.01
C ASN A 158 -47.04 42.80 -42.28
N GLY A 159 -46.58 41.93 -43.19
CA GLY A 159 -45.94 42.30 -44.45
C GLY A 159 -44.48 42.71 -44.33
N PHE A 160 -43.86 42.59 -43.15
CA PHE A 160 -42.47 42.93 -42.94
C PHE A 160 -41.57 41.72 -43.20
N THR A 161 -41.14 41.56 -44.46
CA THR A 161 -40.10 40.59 -44.84
C THR A 161 -38.72 41.23 -44.67
N PRO A 162 -37.72 40.55 -44.08
CA PRO A 162 -36.40 41.13 -43.83
C PRO A 162 -35.64 41.55 -45.11
N GLU A 163 -36.10 41.10 -46.28
CA GLU A 163 -35.57 41.53 -47.58
C GLU A 163 -35.88 43.00 -47.93
N SER A 164 -36.90 43.59 -47.29
CA SER A 164 -37.24 45.02 -47.50
C SER A 164 -36.34 45.99 -46.72
N ARG A 165 -35.54 45.52 -45.75
CA ARG A 165 -34.60 46.35 -44.98
C ARG A 165 -33.17 46.35 -45.56
N THR A 166 -32.77 45.31 -46.29
CA THR A 166 -31.45 45.26 -46.94
C THR A 166 -31.30 46.22 -48.12
N MET A 167 -32.40 46.77 -48.66
CA MET A 167 -32.38 47.71 -49.80
C MET A 167 -32.41 49.20 -49.42
N LEU A 168 -32.73 49.58 -48.17
CA LEU A 168 -33.00 50.98 -47.79
C LEU A 168 -32.16 51.52 -46.63
N MET A 169 -31.06 50.84 -46.27
CA MET A 169 -30.07 51.34 -45.32
C MET A 169 -28.65 51.22 -45.91
N GLN A 170 -28.39 51.92 -47.03
CA GLN A 170 -27.04 52.34 -47.38
C GLN A 170 -26.65 53.54 -46.49
N LYS A 171 -26.24 53.24 -45.27
CA LYS A 171 -25.33 54.02 -44.39
C LYS A 171 -24.93 53.10 -43.23
N PRO A 172 -23.68 53.15 -42.75
CA PRO A 172 -23.00 51.98 -42.20
C PRO A 172 -23.52 51.64 -40.80
N ALA A 173 -24.38 50.64 -40.71
CA ALA A 173 -24.71 49.98 -39.46
C ALA A 173 -23.75 48.80 -39.27
N VAL A 174 -22.50 49.12 -38.92
CA VAL A 174 -21.73 48.22 -38.04
C VAL A 174 -22.54 48.14 -36.75
N SER A 175 -22.88 46.92 -36.31
CA SER A 175 -23.66 46.54 -35.12
C SER A 175 -24.97 45.87 -35.47
N LEU A 176 -24.94 44.52 -35.47
CA LEU A 176 -26.02 43.52 -35.31
C LEU A 176 -25.98 42.39 -36.35
N GLY A 177 -25.35 42.58 -37.51
CA GLY A 177 -25.02 41.48 -38.44
C GLY A 177 -23.80 40.66 -38.00
N ASP A 178 -22.83 41.32 -37.35
CA ASP A 178 -21.57 40.69 -36.94
C ASP A 178 -21.72 39.74 -35.75
N HIS A 179 -22.83 39.80 -35.01
CA HIS A 179 -23.06 38.88 -33.89
C HIS A 179 -23.53 37.49 -34.34
N ALA A 180 -24.23 37.37 -35.46
CA ALA A 180 -24.60 36.08 -36.05
C ALA A 180 -23.37 35.38 -36.67
N CYS A 181 -22.49 36.14 -37.32
CA CYS A 181 -21.19 35.65 -37.76
C CYS A 181 -20.25 35.35 -36.58
N SER A 182 -20.35 36.07 -35.45
CA SER A 182 -19.59 35.74 -34.23
C SER A 182 -20.11 34.50 -33.50
N ALA A 183 -21.40 34.17 -33.61
CA ALA A 183 -21.94 32.93 -33.04
C ALA A 183 -21.52 31.71 -33.88
N GLY A 184 -21.49 31.85 -35.20
CA GLY A 184 -20.88 30.86 -36.11
C GLY A 184 -19.38 30.71 -35.89
N ALA A 185 -18.65 31.81 -35.68
CA ALA A 185 -17.22 31.79 -35.36
C ALA A 185 -16.91 31.28 -33.95
N LYS A 186 -17.80 31.51 -32.97
CA LYS A 186 -17.70 30.91 -31.63
C LYS A 186 -18.04 29.43 -31.64
N HIS A 187 -19.01 29.00 -32.45
CA HIS A 187 -19.29 27.58 -32.68
C HIS A 187 -18.16 26.88 -33.44
N SER A 188 -17.53 27.53 -34.41
CA SER A 188 -16.35 26.98 -35.09
C SER A 188 -15.15 26.93 -34.14
N GLN A 189 -14.93 27.96 -33.31
CA GLN A 189 -13.89 27.94 -32.28
C GLN A 189 -14.16 26.87 -31.22
N VAL A 190 -15.41 26.66 -30.80
CA VAL A 190 -15.77 25.59 -29.86
C VAL A 190 -15.62 24.21 -30.51
N ALA A 191 -15.95 24.05 -31.79
CA ALA A 191 -15.75 22.81 -32.54
C ALA A 191 -14.26 22.51 -32.75
N GLU A 192 -13.46 23.51 -33.12
CA GLU A 192 -11.99 23.42 -33.22
C GLU A 192 -11.36 23.12 -31.86
N MET A 193 -11.88 23.69 -30.76
CA MET A 193 -11.43 23.38 -29.40
C MET A 193 -11.83 21.96 -28.99
N GLN A 194 -13.02 21.49 -29.34
CA GLN A 194 -13.45 20.10 -29.11
C GLN A 194 -12.62 19.11 -29.92
N GLN A 195 -12.28 19.45 -31.17
CA GLN A 195 -11.42 18.64 -32.02
C GLN A 195 -9.98 18.59 -31.48
N ARG A 196 -9.44 19.73 -31.02
CA ARG A 196 -8.13 19.77 -30.34
C ARG A 196 -8.13 18.99 -29.03
N LEU A 197 -9.24 19.00 -28.28
CA LEU A 197 -9.39 18.19 -27.07
C LEU A 197 -9.47 16.69 -27.40
N ALA A 198 -10.18 16.31 -28.46
CA ALA A 198 -10.25 14.93 -28.95
C ALA A 198 -8.87 14.45 -29.45
N GLU A 199 -8.13 15.28 -30.17
CA GLU A 199 -6.76 14.99 -30.60
C GLU A 199 -5.79 14.88 -29.43
N LEU A 200 -5.94 15.72 -28.39
CA LEU A 200 -5.14 15.63 -27.17
C LEU A 200 -5.50 14.40 -26.33
N GLN A 201 -6.78 14.01 -26.27
CA GLN A 201 -7.22 12.77 -25.64
C GLN A 201 -6.72 11.53 -26.41
N ALA A 202 -6.71 11.57 -27.73
CA ALA A 202 -6.14 10.50 -28.56
C ALA A 202 -4.62 10.39 -28.38
N LYS A 203 -3.91 11.53 -28.26
CA LYS A 203 -2.48 11.55 -27.92
C LYS A 203 -2.23 10.97 -26.52
N LEU A 204 -3.08 11.28 -25.54
CA LEU A 204 -3.05 10.71 -24.18
C LEU A 204 -3.28 9.19 -24.19
N ALA A 205 -4.25 8.71 -24.98
CA ALA A 205 -4.46 7.28 -25.22
C ALA A 205 -3.22 6.61 -25.83
N GLY A 206 -2.51 7.28 -26.74
CA GLY A 206 -1.22 6.82 -27.28
C GLY A 206 -0.11 6.69 -26.23
N TYR A 207 -0.13 7.50 -25.16
CA TYR A 207 0.82 7.41 -24.05
C TYR A 207 0.48 6.31 -23.03
N HIS A 208 -0.74 5.75 -23.05
CA HIS A 208 -1.13 4.64 -22.18
C HIS A 208 -0.53 3.28 -22.59
N HIS A 209 0.15 3.20 -23.75
CA HIS A 209 0.76 1.97 -24.25
C HIS A 209 2.28 1.85 -23.99
N LEU A 210 2.91 2.81 -23.29
CA LEU A 210 4.31 2.66 -22.89
C LEU A 210 4.42 1.95 -21.53
N PRO A 211 5.14 0.82 -21.42
CA PRO A 211 5.47 0.23 -20.14
C PRO A 211 6.40 1.18 -19.35
N ALA A 212 5.96 1.61 -18.16
CA ALA A 212 6.61 2.62 -17.36
C ALA A 212 7.89 2.10 -16.66
N SER A 213 9.04 2.65 -17.01
CA SER A 213 10.03 2.98 -15.99
C SER A 213 9.54 4.26 -15.31
N MET A 214 9.09 4.15 -14.05
CA MET A 214 8.36 5.22 -13.36
C MET A 214 9.10 6.56 -13.25
N LEU A 215 10.42 6.56 -13.44
CA LEU A 215 11.26 7.76 -13.38
C LEU A 215 11.10 8.69 -14.60
N GLY A 216 10.97 8.13 -15.80
CA GLY A 216 10.89 8.93 -17.03
C GLY A 216 9.54 9.62 -17.22
N ALA A 217 8.45 8.95 -16.82
CA ALA A 217 7.11 9.51 -16.88
C ALA A 217 6.91 10.65 -15.86
N GLN A 218 7.51 10.55 -14.67
CA GLN A 218 7.48 11.63 -13.67
C GLN A 218 8.25 12.88 -14.16
N MET A 219 9.44 12.71 -14.73
CA MET A 219 10.20 13.83 -15.30
C MET A 219 9.44 14.53 -16.45
N MET A 220 8.80 13.77 -17.34
CA MET A 220 8.04 14.33 -18.44
C MET A 220 6.76 15.04 -17.97
N LEU A 221 6.10 14.54 -16.92
CA LEU A 221 4.98 15.23 -16.28
C LEU A 221 5.43 16.53 -15.61
N GLN A 222 6.59 16.52 -14.96
CA GLN A 222 7.13 17.70 -14.30
C GLN A 222 7.51 18.78 -15.32
N GLN A 223 8.21 18.41 -16.40
CA GLN A 223 8.52 19.33 -17.51
C GLN A 223 7.27 19.83 -18.24
N ALA A 224 6.24 18.98 -18.38
CA ALA A 224 4.96 19.39 -18.95
C ALA A 224 4.22 20.39 -18.05
N SER A 225 4.29 20.21 -16.72
CA SER A 225 3.70 21.12 -15.75
C SER A 225 4.40 22.49 -15.74
N GLU A 226 5.73 22.51 -15.84
CA GLU A 226 6.53 23.74 -15.92
C GLU A 226 6.22 24.52 -17.20
N ARG A 227 6.15 23.85 -18.35
CA ARG A 227 5.76 24.48 -19.63
C ARG A 227 4.33 25.01 -19.62
N LEU A 228 3.43 24.39 -18.86
CA LEU A 228 2.05 24.86 -18.70
C LEU A 228 2.00 26.14 -17.85
N ALA A 229 2.77 26.18 -16.75
CA ALA A 229 2.90 27.35 -15.91
C ALA A 229 3.53 28.54 -16.67
N GLU A 230 4.59 28.30 -17.46
CA GLU A 230 5.19 29.33 -18.32
C GLU A 230 4.21 29.90 -19.35
N LYS A 231 3.38 29.04 -19.97
CA LYS A 231 2.38 29.50 -20.94
C LYS A 231 1.22 30.24 -20.27
N GLN A 232 0.82 29.84 -19.05
CA GLN A 232 -0.17 30.59 -18.27
C GLN A 232 0.37 31.97 -17.86
N ALA A 233 1.63 32.06 -17.42
CA ALA A 233 2.26 33.34 -17.08
C ALA A 233 2.32 34.29 -18.29
N ARG A 234 2.66 33.78 -19.49
CA ARG A 234 2.65 34.56 -20.74
C ARG A 234 1.25 34.97 -21.18
N LEU A 235 0.21 34.18 -20.86
CA LEU A 235 -1.18 34.56 -21.13
C LEU A 235 -1.63 35.66 -20.16
N GLN A 236 -1.27 35.57 -18.89
CA GLN A 236 -1.57 36.58 -17.89
C GLN A 236 -0.87 37.91 -18.20
N SER A 237 0.39 37.88 -18.66
CA SER A 237 1.09 39.11 -19.06
C SER A 237 0.42 39.78 -20.27
N ARG A 238 0.03 39.00 -21.28
CA ARG A 238 -0.67 39.52 -22.47
C ARG A 238 -2.07 40.03 -22.17
N LEU A 239 -2.76 39.46 -21.20
CA LEU A 239 -4.06 39.98 -20.74
C LEU A 239 -3.87 41.31 -20.00
N ALA A 240 -2.84 41.43 -19.15
CA ALA A 240 -2.52 42.68 -18.48
C ALA A 240 -2.11 43.80 -19.45
N GLU A 241 -1.50 43.47 -20.59
CA GLU A 241 -1.19 44.42 -21.67
C GLU A 241 -2.43 44.88 -22.46
N ILE A 242 -3.55 44.16 -22.39
CA ILE A 242 -4.81 44.49 -23.07
C ILE A 242 -5.75 45.28 -22.14
N ASP A 243 -5.65 45.08 -20.83
CA ASP A 243 -6.48 45.73 -19.81
C ASP A 243 -5.92 47.10 -19.32
N GLY A 244 -4.74 47.52 -19.80
CA GLY A 244 -4.12 48.82 -19.53
C GLY A 244 -4.11 49.74 -20.74
#